data_AF-A0A4Y2EKE4-F1
#
_entry.id   AF-A0A4Y2EKE4-F1
#
_cell.length_a   1.000
_cell.length_b   1.000
_cell.length_c   1.000
_cell.angle_alpha   90.00
_cell.angle_beta   90.00
_cell.angle_gamma   90.00
#
_symmetry.space_group_name_H-M   'P 1'
#
loop_
_entity.id
_entity.type
_entity.pdbx_description
1 polymer ?
#
loop_
_entity_poly.entity_id
_entity_poly.type
_entity_poly.pdbx_seq_one_letter_code
_entity_poly.pdbx_strand_id
1 'polypeptide(L)'
;MKYKDHASKFCLLRPLKTNRAAEVARCVGIAEGIFGPRCPLQLSQSDNGQKFIANVISDLSAMWPDCKIVHGRPRHPHSQGSAAIRILKICYGLGWTIMEVQIG
;
A
#
# COMPACT_ATOMS: atom_id res chain seq x y z
N MET A 1 7.80 7.48 4.38
CA MET A 1 7.07 6.46 3.59
C MET A 1 7.88 6.01 2.39
N LYS A 2 7.89 4.72 2.10
CA LYS A 2 8.63 4.13 0.97
C LYS A 2 7.67 3.31 0.12
N TYR A 3 7.65 3.59 -1.18
CA TYR A 3 7.00 2.78 -2.20
C TYR A 3 8.08 2.06 -2.98
N LYS A 4 7.89 0.77 -3.23
CA LYS A 4 8.79 -0.05 -4.01
C LYS A 4 7.99 -0.77 -5.07
N ASP A 5 8.30 -0.50 -6.32
CA ASP A 5 7.88 -1.35 -7.41
C ASP A 5 8.81 -2.57 -7.48
N HIS A 6 8.25 -3.77 -7.40
CA HIS A 6 9.04 -4.99 -7.46
C HIS A 6 9.45 -5.37 -8.89
N ALA A 7 8.70 -4.91 -9.90
CA ALA A 7 8.97 -5.21 -11.30
C ALA A 7 10.14 -4.37 -11.85
N SER A 8 10.05 -3.04 -11.77
CA SER A 8 11.09 -2.11 -12.25
C SER A 8 12.21 -1.85 -11.24
N LYS A 9 12.07 -2.34 -9.99
CA LYS A 9 12.92 -1.99 -8.84
C LYS A 9 12.91 -0.49 -8.48
N PHE A 10 12.03 0.30 -9.10
CA PHE A 10 11.87 1.72 -8.79
C PHE A 10 11.40 1.91 -7.34
N CYS A 11 11.99 2.88 -6.65
CA CYS A 11 11.62 3.23 -5.27
C CYS A 11 11.26 4.71 -5.19
N LEU A 12 10.05 5.01 -4.71
CA LEU A 12 9.65 6.38 -4.38
C LEU A 12 9.71 6.57 -2.87
N LEU A 13 10.54 7.50 -2.42
CA LEU A 13 10.61 7.91 -1.03
C LEU A 13 9.85 9.21 -0.86
N ARG A 14 8.97 9.24 0.14
CA ARG A 14 8.24 10.45 0.49
C ARG A 14 8.35 10.72 1.98
N PRO A 15 8.83 11.92 2.38
CA PRO A 15 8.77 12.34 3.76
C PRO A 15 7.31 12.54 4.16
N LEU A 16 6.93 11.95 5.29
CA LEU A 16 5.66 12.23 5.95
C LEU A 16 5.92 13.34 6.96
N LYS A 17 5.05 14.35 7.00
CA LYS A 17 5.07 15.40 8.02
C LYS A 17 4.54 14.87 9.35
N THR A 18 3.56 13.97 9.30
CA THR A 18 2.98 13.31 10.46
C THR A 18 2.77 11.83 10.19
N ASN A 19 2.88 10.99 11.23
CA ASN A 19 2.57 9.57 11.15
C ASN A 19 1.06 9.32 11.34
N ARG A 20 0.20 10.11 10.67
CA ARG A 20 -1.26 9.98 10.73
C ARG A 20 -1.75 9.13 9.56
N ALA A 21 -2.73 8.27 9.82
CA ALA A 21 -3.33 7.39 8.80
C ALA A 21 -3.81 8.18 7.57
N ALA A 22 -4.48 9.31 7.79
CA ALA A 22 -4.98 10.17 6.72
C ALA A 22 -3.86 10.76 5.84
N GLU A 23 -2.68 11.04 6.40
CA GLU A 23 -1.55 11.52 5.60
C GLU A 23 -0.95 10.41 4.75
N VAL A 24 -0.82 9.21 5.33
CA VAL A 24 -0.38 8.02 4.61
C VAL A 24 -1.34 7.71 3.47
N ALA A 25 -2.64 7.70 3.73
CA ALA A 25 -3.67 7.43 2.72
C ALA A 25 -3.59 8.43 1.56
N ARG A 26 -3.44 9.73 1.84
CA ARG A 26 -3.22 10.75 0.79
C ARG A 26 -1.94 10.52 0.00
N CYS A 27 -0.85 10.12 0.68
CA CYS A 27 0.40 9.81 0.00
C CYS A 27 0.24 8.61 -0.94
N VAL A 28 -0.53 7.60 -0.53
CA VAL A 28 -0.83 6.42 -1.35
C VAL A 28 -1.57 6.81 -2.61
N GLY A 29 -2.53 7.73 -2.51
CA GLY A 29 -3.23 8.22 -3.70
C GLY A 29 -2.33 8.96 -4.68
N ILE A 30 -1.35 9.71 -4.18
CA ILE A 30 -0.36 10.37 -5.05
C ILE A 30 0.57 9.36 -5.71
N ALA A 31 0.96 8.30 -5.00
CA ALA A 31 1.73 7.22 -5.61
C ALA A 31 0.92 6.52 -6.71
N GLU A 32 -0.39 6.29 -6.52
CA GLU A 32 -1.26 5.77 -7.58
C GLU A 32 -1.31 6.68 -8.81
N GLY A 33 -1.32 8.01 -8.62
CA GLY A 33 -1.19 8.95 -9.74
C GLY A 33 0.14 8.86 -10.50
N ILE A 34 1.23 8.49 -9.82
CA ILE A 34 2.57 8.35 -10.41
C ILE A 34 2.74 7.00 -11.11
N PHE A 35 2.28 5.92 -10.48
CA PHE A 35 2.45 4.54 -10.98
C PHE A 35 1.29 4.07 -11.87
N GLY A 36 0.18 4.81 -11.85
CA GLY A 36 -1.03 4.54 -12.62
C GLY A 36 -2.06 3.68 -11.88
N PRO A 37 -3.34 3.76 -12.30
CA PRO A 37 -4.48 3.11 -11.63
C PRO A 37 -4.51 1.58 -11.75
N ARG A 38 -3.63 1.02 -12.58
CA ARG A 38 -3.53 -0.44 -12.82
C ARG A 38 -2.56 -1.15 -11.88
N CYS A 39 -1.95 -0.43 -10.93
CA CYS A 39 -0.92 -0.98 -10.08
C CYS A 39 -1.49 -1.47 -8.73
N PRO A 40 -1.62 -2.79 -8.49
CA PRO A 40 -1.99 -3.29 -7.17
C PRO A 40 -1.04 -2.83 -6.07
N LEU A 41 -1.63 -2.34 -4.98
CA LEU A 41 -0.89 -1.84 -3.83
C LEU A 41 -0.82 -2.90 -2.73
N GLN A 42 0.35 -3.12 -2.16
CA GLN A 42 0.56 -3.96 -0.98
C GLN A 42 1.07 -3.10 0.16
N LEU A 43 0.27 -2.93 1.21
CA LEU A 43 0.67 -2.29 2.46
C LEU A 43 1.28 -3.34 3.38
N SER A 44 2.51 -3.10 3.82
CA SER A 44 3.19 -3.97 4.80
C SER A 44 3.28 -3.29 6.15
N GLN A 45 3.04 -4.04 7.24
CA GLN A 45 3.26 -3.51 8.59
C GLN A 45 4.76 -3.33 8.81
N SER A 46 5.18 -2.08 8.79
CA SER A 46 6.32 -1.66 9.59
C SER A 46 5.90 -1.66 11.08
N ASP A 47 6.86 -1.40 11.94
CA ASP A 47 6.75 -1.08 13.38
C ASP A 47 5.49 -0.31 13.87
N ASN A 48 4.76 0.38 12.99
CA ASN A 48 3.50 1.09 13.31
C ASN A 48 2.29 0.21 13.69
N GLY A 49 2.38 -1.12 13.54
CA GLY A 49 1.40 -2.09 14.06
C GLY A 49 0.06 -2.17 13.29
N GLN A 50 -0.74 -3.20 13.62
CA GLN A 50 -1.94 -3.55 12.86
C GLN A 50 -3.08 -2.51 12.94
N LYS A 51 -3.28 -1.88 14.11
CA LYS A 51 -4.30 -0.85 14.31
C LYS A 51 -4.08 0.36 13.38
N PHE A 52 -2.83 0.76 13.21
CA PHE A 52 -2.48 1.86 12.34
C PHE A 52 -2.84 1.56 10.88
N ILE A 53 -2.51 0.35 10.41
CA ILE A 53 -2.85 -0.07 9.05
C ILE A 53 -4.35 -0.17 8.84
N ALA A 54 -5.11 -0.66 9.83
CA ALA A 54 -6.57 -0.66 9.75
C ALA A 54 -7.13 0.76 9.54
N ASN A 55 -6.58 1.76 10.25
CA ASN A 55 -6.97 3.16 10.08
C ASN A 55 -6.60 3.69 8.68
N VAL A 56 -5.39 3.38 8.18
CA VAL A 56 -4.99 3.75 6.81
C VAL A 56 -5.93 3.15 5.77
N ILE A 57 -6.32 1.89 5.96
CA ILE A 57 -7.26 1.21 5.07
C ILE A 57 -8.64 1.86 5.12
N SER A 58 -9.13 2.21 6.31
CA SER A 58 -10.40 2.93 6.46
C SER A 58 -10.37 4.24 5.68
N ASP A 59 -9.32 5.04 5.87
CA ASP A 59 -9.16 6.32 5.16
C ASP A 59 -9.04 6.12 3.64
N LEU A 60 -8.35 5.07 3.19
CA LEU A 60 -8.26 4.71 1.78
C LEU A 60 -9.60 4.28 1.19
N SER A 61 -10.38 3.46 1.89
CA SER A 61 -11.72 3.04 1.44
C SER A 61 -12.70 4.21 1.36
N ALA A 62 -12.57 5.21 2.23
CA ALA A 62 -13.37 6.43 2.16
C ALA A 62 -13.03 7.27 0.92
N MET A 63 -11.75 7.31 0.51
CA MET A 63 -11.33 8.01 -0.70
C MET A 63 -11.60 7.21 -1.99
N TRP A 64 -11.59 5.88 -1.90
CA TRP A 64 -11.74 4.96 -3.04
C TRP A 64 -12.84 3.92 -2.77
N PRO A 65 -14.11 4.25 -3.03
CA PRO A 65 -15.23 3.34 -2.76
C PRO A 65 -15.15 2.04 -3.58
N ASP A 66 -14.49 2.06 -4.75
CA ASP A 66 -14.33 0.89 -5.63
C ASP A 66 -13.11 0.00 -5.27
N CYS A 67 -12.38 0.30 -4.19
CA CYS A 67 -11.25 -0.50 -3.77
C CYS A 67 -11.68 -1.78 -3.05
N LYS A 68 -11.14 -2.92 -3.50
CA LYS A 68 -11.27 -4.21 -2.83
C LYS A 68 -10.04 -4.50 -1.98
N ILE A 69 -10.24 -4.63 -0.68
CA ILE A 69 -9.18 -5.00 0.26
C ILE A 69 -9.09 -6.53 0.30
N VAL A 70 -7.90 -7.06 0.05
CA VAL A 70 -7.58 -8.48 0.13
C VAL A 70 -6.45 -8.68 1.13
N HIS A 71 -6.75 -9.40 2.21
CA HIS A 71 -5.75 -9.77 3.19
C HIS A 71 -4.81 -10.81 2.57
N GLY A 72 -3.54 -10.44 2.36
CA GLY A 72 -2.53 -11.36 1.86
C GLY A 72 -2.05 -12.28 2.99
N ARG A 73 -1.76 -13.55 2.70
CA ARG A 73 -0.94 -14.37 3.60
C ARG A 73 0.54 -14.00 3.42
N PRO A 74 1.33 -13.91 4.51
CA PRO A 74 2.78 -13.75 4.41
C PRO A 74 3.34 -14.86 3.53
N ARG A 75 4.01 -14.51 2.43
CA ARG A 75 4.45 -15.49 1.42
C ARG A 75 5.81 -16.13 1.77
N HIS A 76 6.49 -15.69 2.83
CA HIS A 76 7.73 -16.30 3.29
C HIS A 76 7.87 -16.23 4.82
N PRO A 77 8.13 -17.36 5.52
CA PRO A 77 8.38 -17.38 6.96
C PRO A 77 9.76 -16.83 7.39
N HIS A 78 10.69 -16.59 6.46
CA HIS A 78 12.11 -16.40 6.80
C HIS A 78 12.64 -14.95 6.66
N SER A 79 11.78 -13.98 6.35
CA SER A 79 12.17 -12.58 6.38
C SER A 79 10.96 -11.72 6.69
N GLN A 80 10.88 -11.30 7.95
CA GLN A 80 9.91 -10.37 8.52
C GLN A 80 8.49 -10.95 8.64
N GLY A 81 8.09 -11.29 9.86
CA GLY A 81 6.72 -11.70 10.23
C GLY A 81 5.69 -10.56 10.15
N SER A 82 5.70 -9.78 9.07
CA SER A 82 4.78 -8.66 8.85
C SER A 82 3.55 -9.15 8.09
N ALA A 83 2.36 -8.93 8.66
CA ALA A 83 1.10 -9.15 7.95
C ALA A 83 1.00 -8.15 6.78
N ALA A 84 0.89 -8.63 5.55
CA ALA A 84 0.78 -7.78 4.36
C ALA A 84 -0.67 -7.71 3.88
N ILE A 85 -1.21 -6.51 3.72
CA ILE A 85 -2.56 -6.29 3.18
C ILE A 85 -2.42 -5.80 1.74
N ARG A 86 -3.14 -6.44 0.82
CA ARG A 86 -3.20 -6.03 -0.59
C ARG A 86 -4.48 -5.24 -0.83
N ILE A 87 -4.36 -4.07 -1.43
CA ILE A 87 -5.49 -3.30 -1.93
C ILE A 87 -5.49 -3.43 -3.43
N LEU A 88 -6.57 -4.01 -3.95
CA LEU A 88 -6.84 -4.15 -5.37
C LEU A 88 -7.87 -3.09 -5.75
N LYS A 89 -7.45 -2.15 -6.60
CA LYS A 89 -8.39 -1.27 -7.29
C LYS A 89 -8.89 -2.02 -8.52
N ILE A 90 -10.20 -2.26 -8.61
CA ILE A 90 -10.77 -2.94 -9.78
C ILE A 90 -10.83 -1.93 -10.92
N CYS A 91 -9.79 -1.91 -11.75
CA CYS A 91 -9.83 -1.26 -13.05
C CYS A 91 -9.81 -2.35 -14.11
N TYR A 92 -10.81 -2.37 -14.99
CA TYR A 92 -10.93 -3.36 -16.06
C TYR A 92 -9.68 -3.34 -16.96
N GLY A 93 -8.90 -4.43 -16.96
CA GLY A 93 -7.89 -4.72 -18.00
C GLY A 93 -6.40 -4.56 -17.64
N LEU A 94 -5.73 -5.72 -17.57
CA LEU A 94 -4.31 -6.03 -17.88
C LEU A 94 -3.16 -5.44 -17.02
N GLY A 95 -2.34 -6.34 -16.48
CA GLY A 95 -0.97 -6.11 -15.98
C GLY A 95 -0.80 -6.26 -14.46
N TRP A 96 -0.06 -7.28 -14.01
CA TRP A 96 0.19 -7.53 -12.58
C TRP A 96 1.50 -6.88 -12.14
N THR A 97 1.44 -5.65 -11.61
CA THR A 97 2.59 -5.03 -10.95
C THR A 97 2.26 -4.83 -9.47
N ILE A 98 2.85 -5.64 -8.59
CA ILE A 98 2.64 -5.51 -7.14
C ILE A 98 3.60 -4.46 -6.61
N MET A 99 3.07 -3.32 -6.15
CA MET A 99 3.85 -2.35 -5.39
C MET A 99 3.81 -2.69 -3.93
N GLU A 100 4.91 -2.50 -3.22
CA GLU A 100 4.94 -2.59 -1.78
C GLU A 100 5.15 -1.22 -1.14
N VAL A 101 4.36 -0.95 -0.11
CA VAL A 101 4.38 0.28 0.65
C VAL A 101 4.79 -0.05 2.07
N GLN A 102 5.89 0.55 2.49
CA GLN A 102 6.40 0.48 3.84
C GLN A 102 6.24 1.85 4.53
N ILE A 103 5.59 1.84 5.68
CA ILE A 103 5.31 3.04 6.47
C ILE A 103 6.19 2.98 7.72
N GLY A 104 7.43 3.45 7.62
CA GLY A 104 8.26 3.71 8.80
C GLY A 104 7.93 5.04 9.46
#